data_AF-A0AAD1MGM3-F1
#
_entry.id   AF-A0AAD1MGM3-F1
#
_cell.length_a   1.000
_cell.length_b   1.000
_cell.length_c   1.000
_cell.angle_alpha   90.00
_cell.angle_beta   90.00
_cell.angle_gamma   90.00
#
_symmetry.space_group_name_H-M   'P 1'
#
loop_
_entity.id
_entity.type
_entity.pdbx_description
1 polymer ?
#
loop_
_entity_poly.entity_id
_entity_poly.type
_entity_poly.pdbx_seq_one_letter_code
_entity_poly.pdbx_strand_id
1 'polypeptide(L)'
;MSHSDILDVVVLGDPARLHGLLDGARVIDPAGTDVTTRFDSAEETWAVTTADGAVLTARVIIDATTSRDDVVAAHGTPNRFRIPGPHTRRQARYVARLVESMQRSGASRIESRSPRLRVHPVLPTRGLSRFYLTGSAGFDEDNDETYDGPAVLTHNGEDYPTRVRLAGHFDPIDGQYHWQGMFFTDLPGVNATGSKVSIRIGEHTAQGRVAERTPWGTLTVTGAAGYPPFPLQDVEIAMLPRI
;
A
#
# COMPACT_ATOMS: atom_id res chain seq x y z
N MET A 1 8.48 -10.74 31.87
CA MET A 1 7.41 -10.01 31.15
C MET A 1 7.13 -10.82 29.92
N SER A 2 5.95 -11.45 29.79
CA SER A 2 5.68 -12.28 28.62
C SER A 2 5.68 -11.39 27.39
N HIS A 3 6.49 -11.71 26.39
CA HIS A 3 6.20 -11.24 25.04
C HIS A 3 4.79 -11.72 24.73
N SER A 4 3.84 -10.79 24.71
CA SER A 4 2.51 -11.09 24.20
C SER A 4 2.70 -11.23 22.70
N ASP A 5 2.62 -12.45 22.18
CA ASP A 5 2.79 -12.71 20.76
C ASP A 5 1.78 -11.87 19.99
N ILE A 6 2.28 -10.94 19.16
CA ILE A 6 1.44 -10.11 18.31
C ILE A 6 0.93 -11.00 17.18
N LEU A 7 -0.39 -11.13 17.09
CA LEU A 7 -1.04 -11.87 16.01
C LEU A 7 -1.06 -11.01 14.74
N ASP A 8 -0.72 -11.57 13.59
CA ASP A 8 -0.78 -10.81 12.34
C ASP A 8 -2.22 -10.46 11.95
N VAL A 9 -3.13 -11.44 12.05
CA VAL A 9 -4.53 -11.26 11.70
C VAL A 9 -5.43 -11.94 12.73
N VAL A 10 -6.40 -11.20 13.23
CA VAL A 10 -7.54 -11.72 13.99
C VAL A 10 -8.81 -11.59 13.17
N VAL A 11 -9.58 -12.67 13.07
CA VAL A 11 -10.90 -12.70 12.41
C VAL A 11 -11.98 -12.82 13.46
N LEU A 12 -12.95 -11.90 13.44
CA LEU A 12 -14.14 -11.92 14.29
C LEU A 12 -15.33 -12.45 13.49
N GLY A 13 -16.11 -13.37 14.04
CA GLY A 13 -17.28 -13.94 13.35
C GLY A 13 -16.92 -15.09 12.41
N ASP A 14 -17.66 -15.24 11.31
CA ASP A 14 -17.61 -16.41 10.42
C ASP A 14 -16.30 -16.50 9.61
N PRO A 15 -15.38 -17.43 9.94
CA PRO A 15 -14.10 -17.55 9.25
C PRO A 15 -14.24 -18.18 7.86
N ALA A 16 -15.35 -18.86 7.54
CA ALA A 16 -15.53 -19.54 6.26
C ALA A 16 -15.50 -18.56 5.08
N ARG A 17 -15.77 -17.27 5.32
CA ARG A 17 -15.66 -16.20 4.31
C ARG A 17 -14.24 -16.00 3.78
N LEU A 18 -13.23 -16.36 4.58
CA LEU A 18 -11.81 -16.17 4.29
C LEU A 18 -11.06 -17.49 4.00
N HIS A 19 -11.77 -18.62 3.95
CA HIS A 19 -11.15 -19.92 3.76
C HIS A 19 -10.27 -19.98 2.49
N GLY A 20 -9.01 -20.34 2.66
CA GLY A 20 -8.01 -20.41 1.59
C GLY A 20 -7.57 -19.06 1.02
N LEU A 21 -7.88 -17.94 1.68
CA LEU A 21 -7.46 -16.60 1.27
C LEU A 21 -6.44 -15.96 2.21
N LEU A 22 -6.38 -16.41 3.47
CA LEU A 22 -5.43 -15.93 4.48
C LEU A 22 -4.96 -17.12 5.30
N ASP A 23 -3.65 -17.27 5.41
CA ASP A 23 -3.02 -18.26 6.27
C ASP A 23 -2.72 -17.66 7.65
N GLY A 24 -2.68 -18.49 8.69
CA GLY A 24 -2.25 -18.08 10.04
C GLY A 24 -3.22 -17.17 10.80
N ALA A 25 -4.40 -16.85 10.26
CA ALA A 25 -5.37 -15.99 10.95
C ALA A 25 -5.95 -16.66 12.20
N ARG A 26 -5.89 -15.95 13.34
CA ARG A 26 -6.53 -16.39 14.58
C ARG A 26 -8.01 -16.04 14.54
N VAL A 27 -8.86 -17.06 14.60
CA VAL A 27 -10.31 -16.87 14.63
C VAL A 27 -10.78 -16.71 16.07
N ILE A 28 -11.60 -15.68 16.32
CA ILE A 28 -12.30 -15.45 17.58
C ILE A 28 -13.78 -15.49 17.29
N ASP A 29 -14.42 -16.47 17.92
CA ASP A 29 -15.85 -16.65 18.07
C ASP A 29 -16.73 -16.44 16.80
N PRO A 30 -17.18 -17.52 16.14
CA PRO A 30 -18.15 -17.43 15.05
C PRO A 30 -19.59 -17.13 15.51
N ALA A 31 -19.90 -17.18 16.82
CA ALA A 31 -21.26 -17.16 17.37
C ALA A 31 -21.73 -15.81 17.95
N GLY A 32 -20.88 -14.77 17.98
CA GLY A 32 -21.30 -13.39 18.22
C GLY A 32 -21.33 -12.92 19.68
N THR A 33 -20.39 -13.39 20.51
CA THR A 33 -20.21 -12.88 21.89
C THR A 33 -19.59 -11.48 21.89
N ASP A 34 -19.82 -10.72 22.97
CA ASP A 34 -19.28 -9.37 23.19
C ASP A 34 -17.75 -9.36 23.19
N VAL A 35 -17.17 -9.07 22.02
CA VAL A 35 -15.74 -8.76 21.86
C VAL A 35 -15.58 -7.25 21.82
N THR A 36 -14.68 -6.71 22.64
CA THR A 36 -14.32 -5.29 22.58
C THR A 36 -12.95 -5.13 21.94
N THR A 37 -12.81 -4.12 21.09
CA THR A 37 -11.57 -3.86 20.34
C THR A 37 -11.15 -2.42 20.54
N ARG A 38 -9.87 -2.20 20.81
CA ARG A 38 -9.28 -0.85 20.94
C ARG A 38 -7.99 -0.78 20.12
N PHE A 39 -7.85 0.26 19.32
CA PHE A 39 -6.61 0.52 18.61
C PHE A 39 -5.60 1.24 19.51
N ASP A 40 -4.37 0.77 19.51
CA ASP A 40 -3.21 1.44 20.09
C ASP A 40 -2.42 2.10 18.96
N SER A 41 -2.42 3.43 18.93
CA SER A 41 -1.69 4.19 17.90
C SER A 41 -0.19 4.24 18.12
N ALA A 42 0.32 3.91 19.31
CA ALA A 42 1.77 3.86 19.55
C ALA A 42 2.38 2.59 18.95
N GLU A 43 1.67 1.46 19.10
CA GLU A 43 2.12 0.16 18.63
C GLU A 43 1.53 -0.21 17.25
N GLU A 44 0.63 0.62 16.70
CA GLU A 44 -0.13 0.37 15.46
C GLU A 44 -0.82 -1.01 15.46
N THR A 45 -1.34 -1.41 16.63
CA THR A 45 -2.00 -2.71 16.85
C THR A 45 -3.37 -2.54 17.50
N TRP A 46 -4.17 -3.58 17.43
CA TRP A 46 -5.43 -3.70 18.13
C TRP A 46 -5.28 -4.58 19.37
N ALA A 47 -5.79 -4.10 20.50
CA ALA A 47 -6.15 -4.95 21.62
C ALA A 47 -7.56 -5.51 21.38
N VAL A 48 -7.70 -6.83 21.50
CA VAL A 48 -8.95 -7.58 21.35
C VAL A 48 -9.24 -8.27 22.67
N THR A 49 -10.25 -7.80 23.39
CA THR A 49 -10.69 -8.41 24.64
C THR A 49 -11.84 -9.36 24.35
N THR A 50 -11.60 -10.65 24.57
CA THR A 50 -12.60 -11.71 24.43
C THR A 50 -13.56 -11.73 25.62
N ALA A 51 -14.68 -12.44 25.47
CA ALA A 51 -15.74 -12.46 26.47
C ALA A 51 -15.32 -13.06 27.83
N ASP A 52 -14.33 -13.94 27.83
CA ASP A 52 -13.70 -14.50 29.03
C ASP A 52 -12.65 -13.56 29.67
N GLY A 53 -12.47 -12.36 29.13
CA GLY A 53 -11.56 -11.33 29.62
C GLY A 53 -10.11 -11.46 29.15
N ALA A 54 -9.78 -12.45 28.30
CA ALA A 54 -8.45 -12.52 27.72
C ALA A 54 -8.22 -11.37 26.73
N VAL A 55 -7.01 -10.80 26.74
CA VAL A 55 -6.63 -9.72 25.84
C VAL A 55 -5.58 -10.24 24.87
N LEU A 56 -5.91 -10.16 23.58
CA LEU A 56 -5.02 -10.51 22.48
C LEU A 56 -4.55 -9.23 21.79
N THR A 57 -3.31 -9.23 21.30
CA THR A 57 -2.77 -8.12 20.49
C THR A 57 -2.72 -8.57 19.03
N ALA A 58 -3.25 -7.76 18.12
CA ALA A 58 -3.33 -8.08 16.71
C ALA A 58 -2.89 -6.92 15.82
N ARG A 59 -2.16 -7.15 14.73
CA ARG A 59 -1.87 -6.11 13.74
C ARG A 59 -3.13 -5.72 12.97
N VAL A 60 -3.85 -6.71 12.45
CA VAL A 60 -5.07 -6.52 11.64
C VAL A 60 -6.26 -7.22 12.28
N ILE A 61 -7.43 -6.56 12.24
CA ILE A 61 -8.73 -7.18 12.55
C ILE A 61 -9.59 -7.24 11.30
N ILE A 62 -10.19 -8.41 11.05
CA ILE A 62 -11.22 -8.61 10.02
C ILE A 62 -12.52 -9.04 10.69
N ASP A 63 -13.53 -8.20 10.62
CA ASP A 63 -14.87 -8.49 11.12
C ASP A 63 -15.74 -9.09 10.00
N ALA A 64 -15.95 -10.40 10.09
CA ALA A 64 -16.71 -11.21 9.15
C ALA A 64 -18.20 -11.35 9.53
N THR A 65 -18.71 -10.53 10.46
CA THR A 65 -20.12 -10.54 10.86
C THR A 65 -21.02 -9.97 9.78
N THR A 66 -22.22 -10.54 9.60
CA THR A 66 -23.21 -10.02 8.66
C THR A 66 -23.73 -8.67 9.12
N SER A 67 -23.82 -7.70 8.20
CA SER A 67 -24.35 -6.37 8.50
C SER A 67 -25.16 -5.81 7.33
N ARG A 68 -26.12 -4.94 7.62
CA ARG A 68 -26.84 -4.18 6.59
C ARG A 68 -25.98 -3.06 5.97
N ASP A 69 -24.91 -2.66 6.66
CA ASP A 69 -23.97 -1.67 6.17
C ASP A 69 -22.76 -2.34 5.52
N ASP A 70 -22.68 -2.26 4.19
CA ASP A 70 -21.70 -2.99 3.38
C ASP A 70 -20.27 -2.38 3.35
N VAL A 71 -19.98 -1.43 4.27
CA VAL A 71 -18.66 -0.82 4.39
C VAL A 71 -17.62 -1.85 4.81
N VAL A 72 -16.57 -1.96 4.01
CA VAL A 72 -15.44 -2.88 4.17
C VAL A 72 -14.28 -2.23 4.92
N ALA A 73 -14.07 -0.92 4.77
CA ALA A 73 -13.07 -0.15 5.52
C ALA A 73 -13.52 1.30 5.68
N ALA A 74 -13.02 2.00 6.68
CA ALA A 74 -13.33 3.41 6.91
C ALA A 74 -12.06 4.18 7.28
N HIS A 75 -12.07 5.47 6.96
CA HIS A 75 -11.08 6.40 7.50
C HIS A 75 -11.28 6.53 9.02
N GLY A 76 -10.21 6.66 9.79
CA GLY A 76 -10.23 6.70 11.25
C GLY A 76 -10.29 5.32 11.93
N THR A 77 -10.30 4.23 11.15
CA THR A 77 -10.23 2.85 11.68
C THR A 77 -9.11 2.07 10.98
N PRO A 78 -7.84 2.37 11.29
CA PRO A 78 -6.69 1.71 10.68
C PRO A 78 -6.67 0.21 10.97
N ASN A 79 -6.07 -0.57 10.08
CA ASN A 79 -5.90 -2.03 10.19
C ASN A 79 -7.18 -2.81 10.46
N ARG A 80 -8.36 -2.22 10.22
CA ARG A 80 -9.65 -2.85 10.45
C ARG A 80 -10.43 -2.97 9.16
N PHE A 81 -10.77 -4.19 8.82
CA PHE A 81 -11.60 -4.53 7.67
C PHE A 81 -12.87 -5.24 8.10
N ARG A 82 -13.87 -5.20 7.23
CA ARG A 82 -15.14 -5.92 7.42
C ARG A 82 -15.50 -6.68 6.15
N ILE A 83 -16.19 -7.80 6.32
CA ILE A 83 -16.81 -8.59 5.23
C ILE A 83 -18.30 -8.68 5.54
N PRO A 84 -19.05 -7.57 5.51
CA PRO A 84 -20.43 -7.51 5.99
C PRO A 84 -21.44 -8.24 5.08
N GLY A 85 -21.07 -8.52 3.83
CA GLY A 85 -22.00 -8.89 2.76
C GLY A 85 -22.56 -7.65 2.04
N PRO A 86 -23.45 -7.83 1.06
CA PRO A 86 -23.96 -9.12 0.58
C PRO A 86 -22.96 -9.89 -0.30
N HIS A 87 -21.97 -9.22 -0.90
CA HIS A 87 -21.00 -9.84 -1.82
C HIS A 87 -19.75 -10.36 -1.11
N THR A 88 -19.94 -11.24 -0.12
CA THR A 88 -18.90 -11.71 0.82
C THR A 88 -17.66 -12.26 0.12
N ARG A 89 -17.81 -13.09 -0.93
CA ARG A 89 -16.67 -13.63 -1.70
C ARG A 89 -15.78 -12.55 -2.32
N ARG A 90 -16.39 -11.47 -2.84
CA ARG A 90 -15.65 -10.36 -3.47
C ARG A 90 -15.00 -9.49 -2.40
N GLN A 91 -15.72 -9.20 -1.32
CA GLN A 91 -15.21 -8.46 -0.17
C GLN A 91 -14.01 -9.19 0.46
N ALA A 92 -14.14 -10.50 0.69
CA ALA A 92 -13.08 -11.34 1.26
C ALA A 92 -11.81 -11.34 0.42
N ARG A 93 -11.92 -11.56 -0.90
CA ARG A 93 -10.77 -11.49 -1.81
C ARG A 93 -10.13 -10.10 -1.84
N TYR A 94 -10.95 -9.06 -1.80
CA TYR A 94 -10.46 -7.69 -1.76
C TYR A 94 -9.67 -7.42 -0.47
N VAL A 95 -10.23 -7.77 0.69
CA VAL A 95 -9.59 -7.61 2.00
C VAL A 95 -8.30 -8.45 2.09
N ALA A 96 -8.34 -9.72 1.68
CA ALA A 96 -7.17 -10.59 1.72
C ALA A 96 -5.99 -10.00 0.93
N ARG A 97 -6.24 -9.47 -0.28
CA ARG A 97 -5.20 -8.80 -1.09
C ARG A 97 -4.63 -7.55 -0.42
N LEU A 98 -5.45 -6.79 0.32
CA LEU A 98 -4.96 -5.61 1.05
C LEU A 98 -4.04 -6.02 2.20
N VAL A 99 -4.43 -7.06 2.95
CA VAL A 99 -3.64 -7.61 4.07
C VAL A 99 -2.33 -8.19 3.58
N GLU A 100 -2.37 -9.04 2.54
CA GLU A 100 -1.18 -9.60 1.91
C GLU A 100 -0.23 -8.51 1.41
N SER A 101 -0.77 -7.45 0.79
CA SER A 101 0.09 -6.37 0.29
C SER A 101 0.67 -5.50 1.40
N MET A 102 -0.06 -5.29 2.51
CA MET A 102 0.48 -4.63 3.70
C MET A 102 1.60 -5.46 4.35
N GLN A 103 1.41 -6.78 4.45
CA GLN A 103 2.42 -7.71 4.97
C GLN A 103 3.68 -7.70 4.10
N ARG A 104 3.51 -7.78 2.77
CA ARG A 104 4.62 -7.71 1.81
C ARG A 104 5.36 -6.38 1.88
N SER A 105 4.66 -5.27 2.10
CA SER A 105 5.30 -3.95 2.20
C SER A 105 5.94 -3.68 3.57
N GLY A 106 5.78 -4.58 4.54
CA GLY A 106 6.24 -4.37 5.93
C GLY A 106 5.57 -3.20 6.65
N ALA A 107 4.44 -2.69 6.14
CA ALA A 107 3.76 -1.55 6.76
C ALA A 107 3.05 -1.99 8.04
N SER A 108 3.23 -1.25 9.14
CA SER A 108 2.49 -1.51 10.38
C SER A 108 1.07 -0.94 10.38
N ARG A 109 0.77 0.02 9.49
CA ARG A 109 -0.54 0.65 9.36
C ARG A 109 -1.04 0.69 7.93
N ILE A 110 -2.29 0.33 7.72
CA ILE A 110 -3.08 0.54 6.50
C ILE A 110 -4.39 1.25 6.85
N GLU A 111 -4.68 2.37 6.19
CA GLU A 111 -5.87 3.19 6.48
C GLU A 111 -6.57 3.67 5.22
N SER A 112 -7.90 3.54 5.19
CA SER A 112 -8.70 3.97 4.04
C SER A 112 -8.60 5.48 3.83
N ARG A 113 -8.33 5.90 2.59
CA ARG A 113 -8.45 7.30 2.15
C ARG A 113 -9.91 7.76 2.04
N SER A 114 -10.82 6.81 1.85
CA SER A 114 -12.26 7.09 1.76
C SER A 114 -12.88 7.05 3.15
N PRO A 115 -13.77 8.00 3.51
CA PRO A 115 -14.51 7.96 4.77
C PRO A 115 -15.25 6.64 4.95
N ARG A 116 -15.81 6.10 3.86
CA ARG A 116 -16.55 4.84 3.83
C ARG A 116 -16.24 4.10 2.54
N LEU A 117 -15.45 3.04 2.63
CA LEU A 117 -15.06 2.22 1.49
C LEU A 117 -16.02 1.04 1.35
N ARG A 118 -16.66 0.95 0.18
CA ARG A 118 -17.52 -0.17 -0.22
C ARG A 118 -16.88 -0.88 -1.42
N VAL A 119 -17.01 -2.20 -1.48
CA VAL A 119 -16.58 -2.99 -2.63
C VAL A 119 -17.70 -3.03 -3.65
N HIS A 120 -17.43 -2.56 -4.86
CA HIS A 120 -18.43 -2.49 -5.91
C HIS A 120 -18.90 -3.92 -6.30
N PRO A 121 -20.21 -4.15 -6.54
CA PRO A 121 -20.76 -5.49 -6.81
C PRO A 121 -20.23 -6.12 -8.10
N VAL A 122 -20.07 -5.31 -9.15
CA VAL A 122 -19.73 -5.76 -10.52
C VAL A 122 -18.32 -5.33 -10.92
N LEU A 123 -18.06 -4.02 -10.94
CA LEU A 123 -16.78 -3.42 -11.32
C LEU A 123 -15.63 -3.78 -10.36
N PRO A 124 -14.37 -3.80 -10.87
CA PRO A 124 -13.19 -3.89 -10.03
C PRO A 124 -13.16 -2.75 -9.00
N THR A 125 -12.88 -3.09 -7.74
CA THR A 125 -12.59 -2.08 -6.73
C THR A 125 -11.08 -1.84 -6.72
N ARG A 126 -10.65 -0.60 -6.92
CA ARG A 126 -9.23 -0.22 -6.86
C ARG A 126 -8.61 -0.69 -5.54
N GLY A 127 -7.46 -1.35 -5.60
CA GLY A 127 -6.76 -1.98 -4.46
C GLY A 127 -6.07 -0.97 -3.54
N LEU A 128 -4.76 -1.19 -3.27
CA LEU A 128 -3.99 -0.39 -2.31
C LEU A 128 -3.98 1.12 -2.57
N SER A 129 -4.21 1.58 -3.80
CA SER A 129 -4.27 3.02 -4.11
C SER A 129 -5.38 3.79 -3.35
N ARG A 130 -6.34 3.07 -2.75
CA ARG A 130 -7.37 3.64 -1.88
C ARG A 130 -6.95 3.77 -0.42
N PHE A 131 -5.71 3.42 -0.08
CA PHE A 131 -5.19 3.39 1.29
C PHE A 131 -3.93 4.24 1.46
N TYR A 132 -3.71 4.70 2.69
CA TYR A 132 -2.40 5.12 3.18
C TYR A 132 -1.74 3.91 3.83
N LEU A 133 -0.45 3.69 3.55
CA LEU A 133 0.38 2.70 4.23
C LEU A 133 1.49 3.44 4.98
N THR A 134 1.70 3.12 6.26
CA THR A 134 2.76 3.75 7.08
C THR A 134 3.38 2.76 8.06
N GLY A 135 4.55 3.10 8.59
CA GLY A 135 5.14 2.41 9.75
C GLY A 135 5.96 1.15 9.45
N SER A 136 6.85 1.20 8.45
CA SER A 136 7.91 0.19 8.32
C SER A 136 8.84 0.27 9.55
N ALA A 137 8.74 -0.71 10.45
CA ALA A 137 9.62 -0.80 11.60
C ALA A 137 11.00 -1.35 11.15
N GLY A 138 11.92 -0.42 10.92
CA GLY A 138 13.38 -0.56 10.91
C GLY A 138 13.98 -1.95 10.63
N PHE A 139 14.16 -2.26 9.35
CA PHE A 139 15.38 -2.87 8.84
C PHE A 139 15.68 -2.17 7.52
N ASP A 140 16.75 -1.37 7.54
CA ASP A 140 17.72 -1.04 6.49
C ASP A 140 17.23 -0.91 5.04
N GLU A 141 17.36 0.30 4.48
CA GLU A 141 17.73 0.67 3.09
C GLU A 141 17.11 -0.03 1.85
N ASP A 142 16.30 -1.08 1.98
CA ASP A 142 15.68 -1.86 0.90
C ASP A 142 14.14 -1.74 0.95
N ASN A 143 13.61 -0.52 0.90
CA ASN A 143 12.27 -0.34 0.33
C ASN A 143 12.43 -0.31 -1.20
N ASP A 144 12.38 -1.49 -1.82
CA ASP A 144 12.58 -1.71 -3.26
C ASP A 144 11.61 -0.98 -4.20
N GLU A 145 10.63 -0.22 -3.69
CA GLU A 145 9.77 0.62 -4.52
C GLU A 145 10.14 2.11 -4.48
N THR A 146 11.15 2.51 -3.68
CA THR A 146 11.59 3.91 -3.59
C THR A 146 13.11 4.06 -3.72
N TYR A 147 13.56 4.64 -4.83
CA TYR A 147 14.95 5.04 -5.03
C TYR A 147 15.23 6.40 -4.35
N ASP A 148 16.16 6.46 -3.41
CA ASP A 148 16.69 7.69 -2.82
C ASP A 148 18.20 7.76 -3.01
N GLY A 149 18.65 8.60 -3.94
CA GLY A 149 20.06 8.59 -4.32
C GLY A 149 20.41 9.58 -5.43
N PRO A 150 21.67 9.53 -5.91
CA PRO A 150 22.16 10.41 -6.96
C PRO A 150 21.55 10.09 -8.33
N ALA A 151 21.12 11.12 -9.05
CA ALA A 151 20.67 11.02 -10.43
C ALA A 151 21.19 12.19 -11.27
N VAL A 152 21.07 12.08 -12.58
CA VAL A 152 21.27 13.20 -13.51
C VAL A 152 19.95 13.49 -14.20
N LEU A 153 19.46 14.72 -14.03
CA LEU A 153 18.31 15.25 -14.76
C LEU A 153 18.83 15.95 -16.01
N THR A 154 18.43 15.52 -17.20
CA THR A 154 18.73 16.20 -18.45
C THR A 154 17.51 17.00 -18.92
N HIS A 155 17.70 18.30 -19.14
CA HIS A 155 16.67 19.21 -19.64
C HIS A 155 17.28 20.12 -20.71
N ASN A 156 16.64 20.20 -21.88
CA ASN A 156 17.13 20.99 -23.02
C ASN A 156 18.58 20.67 -23.45
N GLY A 157 19.04 19.43 -23.25
CA GLY A 157 20.40 19.00 -23.59
C GLY A 157 21.46 19.34 -22.55
N GLU A 158 21.08 19.95 -21.42
CA GLU A 158 21.96 20.18 -20.29
C GLU A 158 21.71 19.17 -19.16
N ASP A 159 22.79 18.71 -18.52
CA ASP A 159 22.76 17.76 -17.43
C ASP A 159 22.87 18.48 -16.07
N TYR A 160 21.96 18.13 -15.16
CA TYR A 160 21.88 18.64 -13.79
C TYR A 160 22.03 17.48 -12.80
N PRO A 161 23.24 17.26 -12.26
CA PRO A 161 23.45 16.28 -11.19
C PRO A 161 22.64 16.68 -9.95
N THR A 162 21.90 15.74 -9.37
CA THR A 162 21.05 16.01 -8.21
C THR A 162 20.85 14.75 -7.37
N ARG A 163 20.33 14.92 -6.16
CA ARG A 163 19.73 13.83 -5.40
C ARG A 163 18.25 13.77 -5.74
N VAL A 164 17.70 12.57 -5.78
CA VAL A 164 16.27 12.34 -6.05
C VAL A 164 15.67 11.42 -5.01
N ARG A 165 14.35 11.52 -4.86
CA ARG A 165 13.54 10.49 -4.22
C ARG A 165 12.42 10.11 -5.17
N LEU A 166 12.51 8.93 -5.78
CA LEU A 166 11.60 8.41 -6.79
C LEU A 166 10.86 7.19 -6.26
N ALA A 167 9.58 7.07 -6.55
CA ALA A 167 8.80 5.86 -6.31
C ALA A 167 7.99 5.51 -7.56
N GLY A 168 7.66 4.23 -7.73
CA GLY A 168 6.82 3.81 -8.86
C GLY A 168 6.11 2.49 -8.64
N HIS A 169 5.26 2.13 -9.60
CA HIS A 169 4.50 0.89 -9.59
C HIS A 169 4.12 0.46 -11.01
N PHE A 170 3.93 -0.84 -11.23
CA PHE A 170 3.34 -1.36 -12.46
C PHE A 170 1.82 -1.24 -12.44
N ASP A 171 1.22 -0.63 -13.47
CA ASP A 171 -0.22 -0.59 -13.68
C ASP A 171 -0.64 -1.71 -14.67
N PRO A 172 -1.37 -2.75 -14.21
CA PRO A 172 -1.79 -3.84 -15.08
C PRO A 172 -2.93 -3.47 -16.05
N ILE A 173 -3.54 -2.28 -15.92
CA ILE A 173 -4.61 -1.82 -16.80
C ILE A 173 -4.03 -1.38 -18.15
N ASP A 174 -2.92 -0.66 -18.14
CA ASP A 174 -2.22 -0.22 -19.34
C ASP A 174 -0.93 -1.03 -19.62
N GLY A 175 -0.52 -1.88 -18.68
CA GLY A 175 0.67 -2.72 -18.81
C GLY A 175 1.96 -1.91 -18.71
N GLN A 176 1.94 -0.75 -18.06
CA GLN A 176 3.05 0.19 -18.01
C GLN A 176 3.48 0.46 -16.57
N TYR A 177 4.77 0.73 -16.36
CA TYR A 177 5.27 1.19 -15.08
C TYR A 177 5.13 2.72 -14.99
N HIS A 178 4.54 3.18 -13.88
CA HIS A 178 4.32 4.59 -13.58
C HIS A 178 5.19 4.97 -12.39
N TRP A 179 6.04 5.97 -12.58
CA TRP A 179 6.91 6.48 -11.51
C TRP A 179 6.77 7.99 -11.36
N GLN A 180 7.08 8.49 -10.18
CA GLN A 180 7.11 9.91 -9.86
C GLN A 180 8.13 10.18 -8.76
N GLY A 181 8.54 11.42 -8.60
CA GLY A 181 9.41 11.77 -7.49
C GLY A 181 9.83 13.22 -7.42
N MET A 182 10.66 13.48 -6.42
CA MET A 182 11.21 14.80 -6.13
C MET A 182 12.69 14.87 -6.53
N PHE A 183 13.07 16.00 -7.09
CA PHE A 183 14.42 16.34 -7.48
C PHE A 183 14.89 17.50 -6.63
N PHE A 184 16.02 17.32 -5.94
CA PHE A 184 16.64 18.34 -5.11
C PHE A 184 17.58 19.23 -5.95
N THR A 185 17.04 19.73 -7.05
CA THR A 185 17.66 20.72 -7.94
C THR A 185 16.57 21.58 -8.53
N ASP A 186 16.97 22.72 -9.06
CA ASP A 186 16.13 23.60 -9.85
C ASP A 186 16.56 23.57 -11.33
N LEU A 187 15.69 24.03 -12.22
CA LEU A 187 16.00 24.22 -13.64
C LEU A 187 16.03 25.72 -13.99
N PRO A 188 16.94 26.14 -14.88
CA PRO A 188 16.96 27.53 -15.35
C PRO A 188 15.71 27.85 -16.19
N GLY A 189 15.25 29.09 -16.08
CA GLY A 189 14.05 29.59 -16.77
C GLY A 189 12.82 29.70 -15.87
N VAL A 190 11.78 30.39 -16.35
CA VAL A 190 10.61 30.77 -15.52
C VAL A 190 9.49 29.72 -15.56
N ASN A 191 9.41 28.92 -16.64
CA ASN A 191 8.34 27.94 -16.88
C ASN A 191 8.88 26.51 -17.03
N ALA A 192 9.42 25.94 -15.95
CA ALA A 192 9.86 24.53 -15.95
C ALA A 192 8.68 23.54 -15.91
N THR A 193 7.53 23.95 -15.37
CA THR A 193 6.32 23.11 -15.28
C THR A 193 5.84 22.70 -16.67
N GLY A 194 5.62 21.41 -16.86
CA GLY A 194 5.21 20.83 -18.14
C GLY A 194 6.36 20.55 -19.11
N SER A 195 7.61 20.91 -18.78
CA SER A 195 8.78 20.58 -19.59
C SER A 195 9.07 19.09 -19.59
N LYS A 196 9.50 18.56 -20.74
CA LYS A 196 9.99 17.19 -20.86
C LYS A 196 11.41 17.11 -20.31
N VAL A 197 11.70 16.02 -19.61
CA VAL A 197 13.01 15.77 -19.01
C VAL A 197 13.41 14.32 -19.23
N SER A 198 14.71 14.05 -19.22
CA SER A 198 15.26 12.69 -19.13
C SER A 198 15.96 12.53 -17.79
N ILE A 199 15.85 11.36 -17.17
CA ILE A 199 16.48 11.08 -15.88
C ILE A 199 17.34 9.86 -16.02
N ARG A 200 18.57 9.94 -15.53
CA ARG A 200 19.55 8.87 -15.57
C ARG A 200 20.06 8.51 -14.18
N ILE A 201 20.03 7.23 -13.85
CA ILE A 201 20.59 6.64 -12.62
C ILE A 201 21.46 5.45 -13.01
N GLY A 202 22.78 5.56 -12.80
CA GLY A 202 23.73 4.60 -13.37
C GLY A 202 23.56 4.50 -14.89
N GLU A 203 23.33 3.29 -15.38
CA GLU A 203 23.11 2.98 -16.80
C GLU A 203 21.63 3.12 -17.25
N HIS A 204 20.70 3.33 -16.32
CA HIS A 204 19.27 3.36 -16.61
C HIS A 204 18.80 4.78 -16.91
N THR A 205 17.95 4.93 -17.92
CA THR A 205 17.38 6.22 -18.31
C THR A 205 15.87 6.13 -18.53
N ALA A 206 15.12 7.11 -18.05
CA ALA A 206 13.69 7.23 -18.31
C ALA A 206 13.29 8.66 -18.69
N GLN A 207 12.21 8.78 -19.47
CA GLN A 207 11.62 10.07 -19.83
C GLN A 207 10.57 10.47 -18.80
N GLY A 208 10.44 11.77 -18.53
CA GLY A 208 9.46 12.31 -17.60
C GLY A 208 9.02 13.72 -17.97
N ARG A 209 8.19 14.28 -17.11
CA ARG A 209 7.68 15.64 -17.23
C ARG A 209 7.68 16.31 -15.87
N VAL A 210 8.16 17.54 -15.81
CA VAL A 210 8.06 18.35 -14.59
C VAL A 210 6.58 18.63 -14.32
N ALA A 211 6.07 18.10 -13.22
CA ALA A 211 4.69 18.31 -12.77
C ALA A 211 4.57 19.66 -12.06
N GLU A 212 5.58 20.02 -11.27
CA GLU A 212 5.60 21.25 -10.49
C GLU A 212 7.03 21.69 -10.20
N ARG A 213 7.26 23.00 -10.22
CA ARG A 213 8.42 23.64 -9.57
C ARG A 213 7.95 24.19 -8.23
N THR A 214 8.53 23.70 -7.14
CA THR A 214 8.12 24.13 -5.81
C THR A 214 8.71 25.50 -5.46
N PRO A 215 8.10 26.25 -4.53
CA PRO A 215 8.66 27.51 -4.04
C PRO A 215 10.05 27.39 -3.39
N TRP A 216 10.49 26.17 -3.05
CA TRP A 216 11.76 25.90 -2.38
C TRP A 216 12.89 25.50 -3.34
N GLY A 217 12.68 25.63 -4.66
CA GLY A 217 13.70 25.31 -5.66
C GLY A 217 13.88 23.80 -5.88
N THR A 218 12.85 23.00 -5.63
CA THR A 218 12.80 21.58 -6.00
C THR A 218 11.80 21.34 -7.11
N LEU A 219 11.90 20.19 -7.78
CA LEU A 219 10.99 19.81 -8.85
C LEU A 219 10.26 18.52 -8.50
N THR A 220 8.95 18.50 -8.72
CA THR A 220 8.18 17.27 -8.78
C THR A 220 8.13 16.81 -10.23
N VAL A 221 8.49 15.56 -10.49
CA VAL A 221 8.53 14.97 -11.84
C VAL A 221 7.70 13.71 -11.88
N THR A 222 6.93 13.55 -12.96
CA THR A 222 6.17 12.33 -13.26
C THR A 222 6.77 11.66 -14.48
N GLY A 223 6.95 10.35 -14.43
CA GLY A 223 7.46 9.56 -15.52
C GLY A 223 6.51 9.49 -16.70
N ALA A 224 7.08 9.45 -17.90
CA ALA A 224 6.38 8.89 -19.03
C ALA A 224 6.23 7.38 -18.80
N ALA A 225 5.09 6.86 -19.21
CA ALA A 225 4.79 5.44 -19.17
C ALA A 225 5.91 4.60 -19.79
N GLY A 226 6.37 3.58 -19.06
CA GLY A 226 7.47 2.71 -19.49
C GLY A 226 8.44 2.39 -18.37
N TYR A 227 9.63 1.91 -18.70
CA TYR A 227 10.62 1.46 -17.72
C TYR A 227 11.05 2.60 -16.78
N PRO A 228 11.17 2.36 -15.46
CA PRO A 228 11.67 3.38 -14.54
C PRO A 228 13.16 3.66 -14.76
N PRO A 229 13.64 4.82 -14.29
CA PRO A 229 15.06 5.17 -14.40
C PRO A 229 15.94 4.45 -13.37
N PHE A 230 15.38 3.55 -12.54
CA PHE A 230 16.09 2.78 -11.53
C PHE A 230 15.92 1.28 -11.81
N PRO A 231 16.89 0.43 -11.39
CA PRO A 231 16.77 -1.01 -11.56
C PRO A 231 15.49 -1.52 -10.87
N LEU A 232 14.71 -2.30 -11.60
CA LEU A 232 13.63 -3.10 -11.02
C LEU A 232 14.25 -4.43 -10.57
N GLN A 233 13.89 -4.91 -9.39
CA GLN A 233 14.20 -6.30 -9.04
C GLN A 233 13.55 -7.23 -10.06
N ASP A 234 14.27 -8.26 -10.49
CA ASP A 234 13.73 -9.28 -11.39
C ASP A 234 12.51 -9.92 -10.74
N VAL A 235 11.33 -9.57 -11.23
CA VAL A 235 10.11 -10.31 -10.91
C VAL A 235 10.25 -11.65 -11.61
N GLU A 236 10.49 -12.73 -10.85
CA GLU A 236 10.38 -14.08 -11.36
C GLU A 236 8.90 -14.33 -11.70
N ILE A 237 8.51 -13.97 -12.93
CA ILE A 237 7.18 -14.26 -13.45
C ILE A 237 7.15 -15.77 -13.65
N ALA A 238 6.54 -16.48 -12.70
CA ALA A 238 6.12 -17.85 -12.89
C ALA A 238 5.06 -17.88 -14.01
N MET A 239 5.53 -17.92 -15.26
CA MET A 239 4.72 -18.22 -16.42
C MET A 239 4.25 -19.67 -16.25
N LEU A 240 2.93 -19.86 -16.15
CA LEU A 240 2.35 -21.21 -16.25
C LEU A 240 2.83 -21.86 -17.55
N PRO A 241 3.23 -23.15 -17.51
CA PRO A 241 3.63 -23.85 -18.72
C PRO A 241 2.45 -23.87 -19.68
N ARG A 242 2.68 -23.43 -20.92
CA ARG A 242 1.73 -23.66 -22.01
C ARG A 242 1.57 -25.17 -22.16
N ILE A 243 0.34 -25.64 -22.00
CA ILE A 243 -0.12 -26.94 -22.48
C ILE A 243 -0.43 -26.80 -23.97
#